data_AF-A0A366ZMY7-F1
#
_entry.id   AF-A0A366ZMY7-F1
#
_cell.length_a   1.000
_cell.length_b   1.000
_cell.length_c   1.000
_cell.angle_alpha   90.00
_cell.angle_beta   90.00
_cell.angle_gamma   90.00
#
_symmetry.space_group_name_H-M   'P 1'
#
loop_
_entity.id
_entity.type
_entity.pdbx_description
1 polymer ?
#
loop_
_entity_poly.entity_id
_entity_poly.type
_entity_poly.pdbx_seq_one_letter_code
_entity_poly.pdbx_strand_id
1 'polypeptide(L)'
;MLVLAVGGAAVALLLQRWTAVSASPLPSLPFLSGWRPQEHALSRFHARYYPVTLLFLAFDVEMLYMYPWATVVAQVGVSAVVEMFVFLAVLMAGVVWAWREGALRWV
;
A
#
# COMPACT_ATOMS: atom_id res chain seq x y z
N MET A 1 -2.56 -13.90 20.22
CA MET A 1 -1.44 -13.21 19.52
C MET A 1 -1.66 -11.70 19.43
N LEU A 2 -2.81 -11.21 18.95
CA LEU A 2 -3.13 -9.77 18.91
C LEU A 2 -3.00 -9.06 20.27
N VAL A 3 -3.54 -9.64 21.34
CA VAL A 3 -3.44 -9.07 22.70
C VAL A 3 -1.99 -8.96 23.19
N LEU A 4 -1.14 -9.94 22.84
CA LEU A 4 0.28 -9.91 23.20
C LEU A 4 1.04 -8.85 22.39
N ALA A 5 0.73 -8.69 21.10
CA ALA A 5 1.35 -7.67 20.25
C ALA A 5 0.97 -6.26 20.69
N VAL A 6 -0.32 -6.00 20.93
CA VAL A 6 -0.82 -4.70 21.40
C VAL A 6 -0.32 -4.42 22.82
N GLY A 7 -0.35 -5.41 23.70
CA GLY A 7 0.18 -5.30 25.06
C GLY A 7 1.67 -5.00 25.08
N GLY A 8 2.46 -5.69 24.24
CA GLY A 8 3.89 -5.44 24.09
C GLY A 8 4.20 -4.02 23.60
N ALA A 9 3.48 -3.54 22.58
CA ALA A 9 3.62 -2.17 22.07
C ALA A 9 3.24 -1.14 23.14
N ALA A 10 2.14 -1.37 23.88
CA ALA A 10 1.71 -0.49 24.96
C ALA A 10 2.75 -0.42 26.09
N VAL A 11 3.30 -1.57 26.50
CA VAL A 11 4.37 -1.62 27.52
C VAL A 11 5.61 -0.89 27.04
N ALA A 12 6.03 -1.08 25.78
CA ALA A 12 7.18 -0.36 25.23
C ALA A 12 6.99 1.16 25.24
N LEU A 13 5.81 1.65 24.85
CA LEU A 13 5.49 3.08 24.87
C LEU A 13 5.39 3.64 26.30
N LEU A 14 4.88 2.85 27.26
CA LEU A 14 4.82 3.22 28.67
C LEU A 14 6.22 3.30 29.30
N LEU A 15 7.07 2.32 29.02
CA LEU A 15 8.47 2.31 29.46
C LEU A 15 9.25 3.49 28.87
N GLN A 16 9.06 3.78 27.58
CA GLN A 16 9.62 4.96 26.92
C GLN A 16 9.18 6.23 27.64
N ARG A 17 7.88 6.37 27.91
CA ARG A 17 7.34 7.56 28.56
C ARG A 17 7.82 7.72 30.01
N TRP A 18 8.04 6.62 30.73
CA TRP A 18 8.54 6.62 32.10
C TRP A 18 10.03 6.95 32.20
N THR A 19 10.83 6.53 31.22
CA THR A 19 12.29 6.75 31.19
C THR A 19 12.72 8.01 30.43
N ALA A 20 11.81 8.69 29.71
CA ALA A 20 12.11 9.89 28.95
C ALA A 20 12.49 11.07 29.85
N VAL A 21 13.69 11.62 29.63
CA VAL A 21 14.23 12.79 30.36
C VAL A 21 13.44 14.07 30.05
N SER A 22 12.91 14.20 28.83
CA SER A 22 11.95 15.24 28.46
C SER A 22 10.80 14.59 27.71
N ALA A 23 9.61 14.59 28.31
CA ALA A 23 8.40 14.08 27.68
C ALA A 23 7.84 15.04 26.60
N SER A 24 8.19 16.33 26.69
CA SER A 24 7.74 17.35 25.76
C SER A 24 8.74 17.44 24.59
N PRO A 25 8.31 17.21 23.33
CA PRO A 25 9.17 17.47 22.19
C PRO A 25 9.46 18.98 22.12
N LEU A 26 10.73 19.33 21.94
CA LEU A 26 11.11 20.72 21.65
C LEU A 26 10.36 21.15 20.38
N PRO A 27 9.76 22.37 20.35
CA PRO A 27 9.15 22.88 19.14
C PRO A 27 10.23 22.98 18.05
N SER A 28 10.24 21.98 17.18
CA SER A 28 11.23 21.79 16.15
C SER A 28 10.51 21.85 14.82
N LEU A 29 11.04 22.67 13.93
CA LEU A 29 10.63 22.68 12.53
C LEU A 29 11.07 21.36 11.87
N PRO A 30 10.40 20.93 10.79
CA PRO A 30 10.88 19.83 9.96
C PRO A 30 12.36 19.99 9.63
N PHE A 31 13.11 18.90 9.77
CA PHE A 31 14.53 18.91 9.49
C PHE A 31 14.77 19.06 7.98
N LEU A 32 15.23 20.24 7.56
CA LEU A 32 15.60 20.55 6.16
C LEU A 32 17.08 20.95 6.07
N SER A 33 17.98 20.21 6.73
CA SER A 33 19.43 20.51 6.74
C SER A 33 19.79 21.94 7.18
N GLY A 34 19.01 22.53 8.10
CA GLY A 34 19.19 23.89 8.61
C GLY A 34 18.35 24.97 7.90
N TRP A 35 17.66 24.63 6.81
CA TRP A 35 16.75 25.54 6.12
C TRP A 35 15.39 25.60 6.81
N ARG A 36 14.72 26.76 6.71
CA ARG A 36 13.33 26.90 7.18
C ARG A 36 12.37 26.38 6.10
N PRO A 37 11.31 25.64 6.46
CA PRO A 37 10.29 25.20 5.51
C PRO A 37 9.74 26.38 4.72
N GLN A 38 9.80 26.29 3.40
CA GLN A 38 9.26 27.29 2.47
C GLN A 38 7.84 26.94 2.02
N GLU A 39 7.52 25.65 2.01
CA GLU A 39 6.21 25.14 1.59
C GLU A 39 5.44 24.52 2.77
N HIS A 40 4.12 24.47 2.61
CA HIS A 40 3.25 23.78 3.55
C HIS A 40 3.42 22.26 3.45
N ALA A 41 3.32 21.54 4.57
CA ALA A 41 3.54 20.09 4.62
C ALA A 41 2.58 19.28 3.72
N LEU A 42 1.43 19.84 3.38
CA LEU A 42 0.43 19.23 2.49
C LEU A 42 0.44 19.82 1.07
N SER A 43 1.53 20.49 0.69
CA SER A 43 1.73 20.98 -0.68
C SER A 43 1.63 19.81 -1.67
N ARG A 44 1.11 20.09 -2.86
CA ARG A 44 0.88 19.07 -3.89
C ARG A 44 2.22 18.58 -4.42
N PHE A 45 2.57 17.36 -4.07
CA PHE A 45 3.71 16.66 -4.66
C PHE A 45 3.31 16.00 -6.00
N HIS A 46 4.29 15.69 -6.85
CA HIS A 46 4.08 15.17 -8.20
C HIS A 46 3.05 14.01 -8.26
N ALA A 47 2.13 14.08 -9.24
CA ALA A 47 1.09 13.06 -9.47
C ALA A 47 1.59 11.76 -10.13
N ARG A 48 2.91 11.56 -10.20
CA ARG A 48 3.55 10.40 -10.84
C ARG A 48 3.18 9.05 -10.22
N TYR A 49 2.74 9.04 -8.95
CA TYR A 49 2.41 7.81 -8.22
C TYR A 49 0.98 7.29 -8.49
N TYR A 50 0.08 8.15 -8.97
CA TYR A 50 -1.34 7.80 -9.11
C TYR A 50 -1.59 6.60 -10.03
N PRO A 51 -0.98 6.50 -11.24
CA PRO A 51 -1.25 5.38 -12.13
C PRO A 51 -0.82 4.04 -11.55
N VAL A 52 0.34 3.99 -10.89
CA VAL A 52 0.85 2.79 -10.23
C VAL A 52 -0.06 2.38 -9.07
N THR A 53 -0.55 3.34 -8.27
CA THR A 53 -1.49 3.07 -7.17
C THR A 53 -2.84 2.54 -7.67
N LEU A 54 -3.38 3.13 -8.75
CA LEU A 54 -4.63 2.65 -9.34
C LEU A 54 -4.48 1.25 -9.93
N LEU A 55 -3.34 0.97 -10.56
CA LEU A 55 -3.03 -0.38 -11.07
C LEU A 55 -2.91 -1.39 -9.92
N PHE A 56 -2.21 -1.03 -8.84
CA PHE A 56 -2.11 -1.85 -7.64
C PHE A 56 -3.49 -2.13 -7.02
N LEU A 57 -4.34 -1.11 -6.91
CA LEU A 57 -5.70 -1.26 -6.39
C LEU A 57 -6.54 -2.22 -7.24
N ALA A 58 -6.42 -2.16 -8.56
CA ALA A 58 -7.11 -3.09 -9.46
C ALA A 58 -6.65 -4.55 -9.24
N PHE A 59 -5.34 -4.77 -9.07
CA PHE A 59 -4.79 -6.08 -8.72
C PHE A 59 -5.19 -6.58 -7.33
N ASP A 60 -5.28 -5.68 -6.34
CA ASP A 60 -5.71 -6.05 -4.99
C ASP A 60 -7.18 -6.52 -4.97
N VAL A 61 -8.04 -5.85 -5.75
CA VAL A 61 -9.42 -6.27 -5.96
C VAL A 61 -9.51 -7.60 -6.72
N GLU A 62 -8.57 -7.91 -7.61
CA GLU A 62 -8.49 -9.21 -8.28
C GLU A 62 -8.36 -10.37 -7.27
N MET A 63 -7.51 -10.19 -6.26
CA MET A 63 -7.28 -11.21 -5.23
C MET A 63 -8.55 -11.55 -4.46
N LEU A 64 -9.46 -10.59 -4.27
CA LEU A 64 -10.77 -10.83 -3.67
C LEU A 64 -11.59 -11.87 -4.45
N TYR A 65 -11.44 -11.94 -5.77
CA TYR A 65 -12.10 -12.93 -6.62
C TYR A 65 -11.32 -14.25 -6.70
N MET A 66 -9.99 -14.20 -6.64
CA MET A 66 -9.15 -15.39 -6.68
C MET A 66 -9.31 -16.29 -5.45
N TYR A 67 -9.45 -15.71 -4.25
CA TYR A 67 -9.62 -16.50 -3.02
C TYR A 67 -10.84 -17.44 -3.02
N PRO A 68 -12.07 -16.96 -3.26
CA PRO A 68 -13.23 -17.85 -3.31
C PRO A 68 -13.15 -18.81 -4.49
N TRP A 69 -12.66 -18.38 -5.66
CA TRP A 69 -12.44 -19.25 -6.81
C TRP A 69 -11.55 -20.45 -6.46
N ALA A 70 -10.44 -20.22 -5.73
CA ALA A 70 -9.51 -21.28 -5.34
C ALA A 70 -10.16 -22.37 -4.47
N THR A 71 -11.25 -22.04 -3.76
CA THR A 71 -11.98 -23.01 -2.93
C THR A 71 -12.97 -23.86 -3.72
N VAL A 72 -13.48 -23.37 -4.86
CA VAL A 72 -14.52 -24.04 -5.65
C VAL A 72 -14.01 -24.64 -6.97
N VAL A 73 -12.79 -24.30 -7.40
CA VAL A 73 -12.24 -24.73 -8.70
C VAL A 73 -12.25 -26.25 -8.89
N ALA A 74 -11.99 -27.03 -7.83
CA ALA A 74 -12.00 -28.49 -7.89
C ALA A 74 -13.42 -29.07 -8.10
N GLN A 75 -14.47 -28.35 -7.69
CA GLN A 75 -15.86 -28.78 -7.83
C GLN A 75 -16.43 -28.37 -9.19
N VAL A 76 -16.08 -27.17 -9.67
CA VAL A 76 -16.57 -26.63 -10.94
C VAL A 76 -15.81 -27.23 -12.14
N GLY A 77 -14.52 -27.54 -11.98
CA GLY A 77 -13.69 -28.15 -13.01
C GLY A 77 -13.13 -27.14 -14.01
N VAL A 78 -12.96 -27.57 -15.26
CA VAL A 78 -12.17 -26.85 -16.29
C VAL A 78 -12.75 -25.48 -16.65
N SER A 79 -14.07 -25.30 -16.61
CA SER A 79 -14.70 -24.01 -16.91
C SER A 79 -14.23 -22.92 -15.96
N ALA A 80 -14.16 -23.20 -14.65
CA ALA A 80 -13.65 -22.25 -13.66
C ALA A 80 -12.18 -21.88 -13.91
N VAL A 81 -11.36 -22.82 -14.39
CA VAL A 81 -9.97 -22.55 -14.75
C VAL A 81 -9.91 -21.58 -15.94
N VAL A 82 -10.69 -21.84 -17.00
CA VAL A 82 -10.73 -20.97 -18.18
C VAL A 82 -11.22 -19.57 -17.82
N GLU A 83 -12.30 -19.45 -17.06
CA GLU A 83 -12.84 -18.16 -16.61
C GLU A 83 -11.80 -17.34 -15.83
N MET A 84 -11.04 -17.98 -14.95
CA MET A 84 -9.97 -17.32 -14.19
C MET A 84 -8.84 -16.82 -15.11
N PHE A 85 -8.39 -17.62 -16.07
CA PHE A 85 -7.36 -17.17 -17.02
C PHE A 85 -7.85 -16.04 -17.93
N VAL A 86 -9.12 -16.04 -18.32
CA VAL A 86 -9.71 -14.91 -19.07
C VAL A 86 -9.74 -13.66 -18.20
N PHE A 87 -10.11 -13.78 -16.93
CA PHE A 87 -10.13 -12.68 -15.98
C PHE A 87 -8.73 -12.05 -15.79
N LEU A 88 -7.71 -12.88 -15.54
CA LEU A 88 -6.31 -12.45 -15.47
C LEU A 88 -5.84 -11.78 -16.78
N ALA A 89 -6.22 -12.32 -17.93
CA ALA A 89 -5.82 -11.77 -19.22
C ALA A 89 -6.37 -10.35 -19.45
N VAL A 90 -7.60 -10.07 -19.00
CA VAL A 90 -8.20 -8.72 -19.09
C VAL A 90 -7.41 -7.72 -18.24
N LEU A 91 -7.02 -8.08 -17.01
CA LEU A 91 -6.19 -7.19 -16.18
C LEU A 91 -4.79 -7.01 -16.76
N MET A 92 -4.21 -8.07 -17.32
CA MET A 92 -2.90 -7.99 -17.95
C MET A 92 -2.90 -7.09 -19.19
N ALA A 93 -4.01 -7.04 -19.94
CA ALA A 93 -4.19 -6.05 -21.00
C ALA A 93 -4.14 -4.61 -20.45
N GLY A 94 -4.70 -4.36 -19.27
CA GLY A 94 -4.61 -3.07 -18.57
C GLY A 94 -3.17 -2.70 -18.18
N VAL A 95 -2.38 -3.66 -17.69
CA VAL A 95 -0.94 -3.46 -17.40
C VAL A 95 -0.17 -3.10 -18.66
N VAL A 96 -0.36 -3.86 -19.73
CA VAL A 96 0.33 -3.64 -21.00
C VAL A 96 -0.01 -2.26 -21.55
N TRP A 97 -1.26 -1.84 -21.45
CA TRP A 97 -1.68 -0.49 -21.80
C TRP A 97 -0.98 0.57 -20.96
N ALA A 98 -0.96 0.42 -19.63
CA ALA A 98 -0.30 1.35 -18.71
C ALA A 98 1.22 1.45 -18.98
N TRP A 99 1.87 0.33 -19.30
CA TRP A 99 3.27 0.33 -19.72
C TRP A 99 3.46 1.12 -21.01
N ARG A 100 2.63 0.89 -22.03
CA ARG A 100 2.71 1.62 -23.29
C ARG A 100 2.54 3.12 -23.12
N GLU A 101 1.67 3.55 -22.21
CA GLU A 101 1.45 4.98 -21.88
C GLU A 101 2.60 5.59 -21.06
N GLY A 102 3.59 4.78 -20.66
CA GLY A 102 4.71 5.25 -19.85
C GLY A 102 4.34 5.52 -18.40
N ALA A 103 3.16 5.06 -17.94
CA ALA A 103 2.71 5.21 -16.55
C ALA A 103 3.64 4.55 -15.52
N LEU A 104 4.48 3.61 -15.98
CA LEU A 104 5.47 2.89 -15.18
C LEU A 104 6.89 3.51 -15.28
N ARG A 105 7.08 4.61 -16.03
CA ARG A 105 8.39 5.25 -16.18
C ARG A 105 8.66 6.21 -15.02
N TRP A 106 9.84 6.08 -14.43
CA TRP A 106 10.32 6.87 -13.28
C TRP A 106 11.44 7.80 -13.73
N VAL A 107 11.11 8.79 -14.57
CA VAL A 107 12.03 9.87 -14.97
C VAL A 107 11.54 11.18 -14.37
#